data_AF-A0A382GC32-F1
#
_entry.id   AF-A0A382GC32-F1
#
_cell.length_a   1.000
_cell.length_b   1.000
_cell.length_c   1.000
_cell.angle_alpha   90.00
_cell.angle_beta   90.00
_cell.angle_gamma   90.00
#
_symmetry.space_group_name_H-M   'P 1'
#
loop_
_entity.id
_entity.type
_entity.pdbx_description
1 polymer ?
#
loop_
_entity_poly.entity_id
_entity_poly.type
_entity_poly.pdbx_seq_one_letter_code
_entity_poly.pdbx_strand_id
1 'polypeptide(L)'
;MAKLFKFNIAGLGETVQFGKRQGQIRYTTTAGFEVRNADLSSLATLKVAAPVDASDVATKTYVDSVSQGLQIKDSVDVATNMLNTDDMQHITYSSTSDTWEWTSGGVTPTLDNSTLADGFRVLIKDSTDTRYNGIFVYNSTPKSFTRASDADGSATGKVSPGTFTFVELGQNWKSSGWVISGTGNEIDVPTDQQDWTLFSKHEGVRVGNGLVESNDVISVQGDNSTIFTINDQVAVKSGTTTGDVLLARSSNQSAEWGKVNLDSSTVTGNLGRASGGLGNDISSVAQGSILVSGPATGGAGNDGTTTSLVLGSANEVVRTNSLGTGVEYGILDVNDSTTGTIGIARGGTGLTSFVTGDIMMGTGGGALQSLAVGTTNQVLAISAGGVPNYVDATTLPGNTHYIKQAI
;
A
#
# COMPACT_ATOMS: atom_id res chain seq x y z
N MET A 1 -94.48 -56.28 11.60
CA MET A 1 -93.01 -56.44 11.71
C MET A 1 -92.40 -56.02 10.39
N ALA A 2 -91.76 -54.85 10.33
CA ALA A 2 -91.01 -54.44 9.15
C ALA A 2 -89.76 -55.32 9.04
N LYS A 3 -89.55 -55.95 7.87
CA LYS A 3 -88.28 -56.59 7.54
C LYS A 3 -87.23 -55.50 7.46
N LEU A 4 -86.47 -55.34 8.53
CA LEU A 4 -85.25 -54.55 8.54
C LEU A 4 -84.23 -55.28 7.65
N PHE A 5 -84.10 -54.89 6.39
CA PHE A 5 -82.96 -55.27 5.58
C PHE A 5 -81.76 -54.51 6.12
N LYS A 6 -81.08 -55.10 7.11
CA LYS A 6 -79.71 -54.71 7.44
C LYS A 6 -78.86 -55.02 6.23
N PHE A 7 -78.62 -54.04 5.35
CA PHE A 7 -77.49 -54.08 4.43
C PHE A 7 -76.21 -53.83 5.23
N ASN A 8 -75.94 -54.72 6.19
CA ASN A 8 -74.59 -54.89 6.69
C ASN A 8 -73.81 -55.45 5.49
N ILE A 9 -73.07 -54.62 4.78
CA ILE A 9 -72.03 -55.11 3.85
C ILE A 9 -70.89 -55.63 4.73
N ALA A 10 -71.12 -56.77 5.39
CA ALA A 10 -70.14 -57.50 6.15
C ALA A 10 -69.62 -58.63 5.25
N GLY A 11 -68.33 -58.59 4.91
CA GLY A 11 -67.67 -59.72 4.24
C GLY A 11 -67.62 -59.69 2.71
N LEU A 12 -67.60 -58.54 2.05
CA LEU A 12 -67.14 -58.51 0.65
C LEU A 12 -65.62 -58.72 0.62
N GLY A 13 -65.20 -59.98 0.52
CA GLY A 13 -63.87 -60.37 0.04
C GLY A 13 -63.71 -60.23 -1.48
N GLU A 14 -64.70 -59.65 -2.14
CA GLU A 14 -64.82 -59.54 -3.59
C GLU A 14 -64.87 -58.07 -4.04
N THR A 15 -64.47 -57.84 -5.28
CA THR A 15 -64.36 -56.52 -5.91
C THR A 15 -65.70 -55.80 -6.05
N VAL A 16 -65.74 -54.50 -5.74
CA VAL A 16 -66.91 -53.63 -5.95
C VAL A 16 -66.71 -52.74 -7.18
N GLN A 17 -67.59 -52.86 -8.17
CA GLN A 17 -67.56 -52.03 -9.37
C GLN A 17 -68.34 -50.73 -9.16
N PHE A 18 -67.72 -49.58 -9.46
CA PHE A 18 -68.37 -48.28 -9.42
C PHE A 18 -68.50 -47.69 -10.84
N GLY A 19 -69.71 -47.23 -11.19
CA GLY A 19 -70.01 -46.52 -12.43
C GLY A 19 -70.16 -47.38 -13.69
N LYS A 20 -70.57 -46.74 -14.81
CA LYS A 20 -70.85 -47.41 -16.10
C LYS A 20 -69.59 -47.74 -16.93
N ARG A 21 -68.39 -47.42 -16.42
CA ARG A 21 -67.11 -47.46 -17.16
C ARG A 21 -65.92 -48.05 -16.35
N GLN A 22 -66.19 -49.07 -15.54
CA GLN A 22 -65.21 -50.12 -15.19
C GLN A 22 -64.09 -49.80 -14.17
N GLY A 23 -64.28 -48.81 -13.28
CA GLY A 23 -63.42 -48.67 -12.11
C GLY A 23 -63.83 -49.65 -11.01
N GLN A 24 -62.90 -50.47 -10.55
CA GLN A 24 -63.14 -51.48 -9.52
C GLN A 24 -62.33 -51.17 -8.26
N ILE A 25 -62.97 -51.19 -7.09
CA ILE A 25 -62.29 -51.08 -5.80
C ILE A 25 -62.27 -52.45 -5.15
N ARG A 26 -61.07 -52.91 -4.79
CA ARG A 26 -60.84 -54.19 -4.13
C ARG A 26 -60.11 -53.97 -2.82
N TYR A 27 -60.60 -54.55 -1.74
CA TYR A 27 -59.86 -54.61 -0.48
C TYR A 27 -58.96 -55.84 -0.48
N THR A 28 -57.66 -55.67 -0.25
CA THR A 28 -56.68 -56.75 -0.11
C THR A 28 -56.11 -56.73 1.31
N THR A 29 -55.84 -57.90 1.87
CA THR A 29 -55.31 -58.06 3.23
C THR A 29 -53.87 -57.55 3.39
N THR A 30 -53.20 -57.17 2.30
CA THR A 30 -51.80 -56.74 2.28
C THR A 30 -51.63 -55.26 1.90
N ALA A 31 -52.49 -54.70 1.06
CA ALA A 31 -52.35 -53.32 0.55
C ALA A 31 -53.56 -52.40 0.81
N GLY A 32 -54.61 -52.89 1.50
CA GLY A 32 -55.80 -52.08 1.77
C GLY A 32 -56.70 -51.94 0.54
N PHE A 33 -57.16 -50.72 0.23
CA PHE A 33 -58.03 -50.48 -0.94
C PHE A 33 -57.22 -50.25 -2.21
N GLU A 34 -57.35 -51.17 -3.17
CA GLU A 34 -56.78 -51.05 -4.51
C GLU A 34 -57.86 -50.58 -5.50
N VAL A 35 -57.55 -49.54 -6.28
CA VAL A 35 -58.34 -49.17 -7.45
C VAL A 35 -57.72 -49.90 -8.65
N ARG A 36 -58.47 -50.78 -9.31
CA ARG A 36 -58.01 -51.61 -10.43
C ARG A 36 -58.76 -51.31 -11.72
N ASN A 37 -58.13 -51.71 -12.82
CA ASN A 37 -58.75 -51.73 -14.14
C ASN A 37 -59.84 -52.82 -14.23
N ALA A 38 -60.57 -52.82 -15.36
CA ALA A 38 -61.74 -53.67 -15.59
C ALA A 38 -61.51 -55.18 -15.40
N ASP A 39 -60.31 -55.67 -15.74
CA ASP A 39 -59.95 -57.09 -15.73
C ASP A 39 -59.21 -57.51 -14.44
N LEU A 40 -59.12 -56.61 -13.45
CA LEU A 40 -58.40 -56.81 -12.19
C LEU A 40 -56.92 -57.17 -12.38
N SER A 41 -56.31 -56.93 -13.54
CA SER A 41 -54.91 -57.31 -13.78
C SER A 41 -53.92 -56.24 -13.30
N SER A 42 -54.33 -54.96 -13.24
CA SER A 42 -53.44 -53.86 -12.87
C SER A 42 -54.13 -52.79 -11.99
N LEU A 43 -53.31 -51.99 -11.30
CA LEU A 43 -53.79 -50.78 -10.64
C LEU A 43 -54.27 -49.77 -11.69
N ALA A 44 -55.35 -49.06 -11.39
CA ALA A 44 -55.90 -47.98 -12.19
C ALA A 44 -55.54 -46.61 -11.58
N THR A 45 -55.51 -45.59 -12.43
CA THR A 45 -55.17 -44.22 -12.00
C THR A 45 -56.30 -43.59 -11.19
N LEU A 46 -56.01 -43.20 -9.95
CA LEU A 46 -56.87 -42.36 -9.13
C LEU A 46 -56.55 -40.88 -9.42
N LYS A 47 -57.56 -40.08 -9.75
CA LYS A 47 -57.44 -38.63 -9.87
C LYS A 47 -58.11 -37.96 -8.68
N VAL A 48 -57.34 -37.21 -7.90
CA VAL A 48 -57.81 -36.43 -6.75
C VAL A 48 -57.55 -34.95 -7.02
N ALA A 49 -58.30 -34.05 -6.36
CA ALA A 49 -58.04 -32.62 -6.40
C ALA A 49 -56.73 -32.27 -5.67
N ALA A 50 -56.26 -31.03 -5.81
CA ALA A 50 -55.13 -30.56 -5.01
C ALA A 50 -55.47 -30.66 -3.52
N PRO A 51 -54.55 -31.14 -2.66
CA PRO A 51 -54.79 -31.22 -1.23
C PRO A 51 -54.99 -29.82 -0.64
N VAL A 52 -55.98 -29.66 0.24
CA VAL A 52 -56.26 -28.41 0.97
C VAL A 52 -55.99 -28.62 2.46
N ASP A 53 -56.43 -29.76 3.01
CA ASP A 53 -56.23 -30.09 4.41
C ASP A 53 -55.02 -31.01 4.61
N ALA A 54 -54.43 -30.98 5.80
CA ALA A 54 -53.24 -31.77 6.14
C ALA A 54 -53.45 -33.29 6.06
N SER A 55 -54.71 -33.77 6.06
CA SER A 55 -55.06 -35.19 5.92
C SER A 55 -55.38 -35.62 4.48
N ASP A 56 -55.32 -34.71 3.51
CA ASP A 56 -55.66 -35.01 2.12
C ASP A 56 -54.59 -35.86 1.42
N VAL A 57 -55.01 -36.62 0.40
CA VAL A 57 -54.10 -37.36 -0.47
C VAL A 57 -53.37 -36.37 -1.39
N ALA A 58 -52.04 -36.37 -1.34
CA ALA A 58 -51.22 -35.50 -2.19
C ALA A 58 -51.20 -35.95 -3.66
N THR A 59 -51.42 -35.02 -4.59
CA THR A 59 -51.22 -35.28 -6.03
C THR A 59 -49.73 -35.33 -6.36
N LYS A 60 -49.35 -36.08 -7.43
CA LYS A 60 -47.95 -36.10 -7.90
C LYS A 60 -47.44 -34.68 -8.20
N THR A 61 -48.25 -33.83 -8.83
CA THR A 61 -47.90 -32.43 -9.10
C THR A 61 -47.54 -31.67 -7.82
N TYR A 62 -48.32 -31.84 -6.75
CA TYR A 62 -48.03 -31.25 -5.45
C TYR A 62 -46.71 -31.79 -4.88
N VAL A 63 -46.53 -33.10 -4.83
CA VAL A 63 -45.29 -33.73 -4.32
C VAL A 63 -44.07 -33.34 -5.16
N ASP A 64 -44.20 -33.25 -6.48
CA ASP A 64 -43.11 -32.82 -7.37
C ASP A 64 -42.74 -31.35 -7.12
N SER A 65 -43.72 -30.49 -6.86
CA SER A 65 -43.48 -29.06 -6.53
C SER A 65 -42.84 -28.84 -5.16
N VAL A 66 -43.03 -29.79 -4.23
CA VAL A 66 -42.41 -29.78 -2.90
C VAL A 66 -41.04 -30.47 -2.91
N SER A 67 -40.87 -31.53 -3.71
CA SER A 67 -39.61 -32.29 -3.80
C SER A 67 -38.56 -31.63 -4.67
N GLN A 68 -38.96 -30.76 -5.61
CA GLN A 68 -38.06 -29.86 -6.30
C GLN A 68 -37.68 -28.75 -5.32
N GLY A 69 -36.44 -28.77 -4.80
CA GLY A 69 -35.90 -27.70 -3.95
C GLY A 69 -35.79 -26.33 -4.64
N LEU A 70 -36.24 -26.23 -5.90
CA LEU A 70 -36.33 -25.01 -6.68
C LEU A 70 -37.74 -24.90 -7.29
N GLN A 71 -38.45 -23.82 -6.97
CA GLN A 71 -39.75 -23.48 -7.52
C GLN A 71 -39.58 -22.40 -8.58
N ILE A 72 -39.44 -22.82 -9.84
CA ILE A 72 -39.17 -21.92 -10.96
C ILE A 72 -40.44 -21.15 -11.33
N LYS A 73 -40.32 -19.82 -11.35
CA LYS A 73 -41.31 -18.86 -11.85
C LYS A 73 -40.96 -18.42 -13.26
N ASP A 74 -41.90 -17.76 -13.93
CA ASP A 74 -41.59 -17.12 -15.20
C ASP A 74 -40.47 -16.09 -14.99
N SER A 75 -39.62 -15.94 -16.00
CA SER A 75 -38.51 -14.97 -15.97
C SER A 75 -39.02 -13.56 -15.73
N VAL A 76 -38.12 -12.71 -15.24
CA VAL A 76 -38.35 -11.27 -15.11
C VAL A 76 -37.52 -10.56 -16.16
N ASP A 77 -38.09 -9.49 -16.71
CA ASP A 77 -37.37 -8.63 -17.65
C ASP A 77 -36.22 -7.93 -16.94
N VAL A 78 -36.42 -7.41 -15.73
CA VAL A 78 -35.40 -6.65 -15.00
C VAL A 78 -35.49 -6.84 -13.48
N ALA A 79 -34.39 -6.62 -12.78
CA ALA A 79 -34.34 -6.61 -11.32
C ALA A 79 -33.82 -5.26 -10.81
N THR A 80 -34.27 -4.85 -9.62
CA THR A 80 -33.74 -3.65 -8.95
C THR A 80 -32.24 -3.82 -8.65
N ASN A 81 -31.49 -2.73 -8.60
CA ASN A 81 -30.08 -2.69 -8.20
C ASN A 81 -29.76 -1.51 -7.26
N MET A 82 -28.69 -1.67 -6.47
CA MET A 82 -28.12 -0.62 -5.60
C MET A 82 -26.63 -0.34 -5.89
N LEU A 83 -26.07 -0.84 -7.00
CA LEU A 83 -24.62 -0.79 -7.27
C LEU A 83 -24.19 0.53 -7.91
N ASN A 84 -24.95 1.00 -8.91
CA ASN A 84 -24.57 2.15 -9.74
C ASN A 84 -25.56 3.30 -9.54
N THR A 85 -26.83 2.95 -9.40
CA THR A 85 -27.95 3.85 -9.11
C THR A 85 -28.91 3.04 -8.26
N ASP A 86 -29.38 3.63 -7.17
CA ASP A 86 -30.31 2.99 -6.26
C ASP A 86 -31.72 3.07 -6.83
N ASP A 87 -32.14 2.00 -7.49
CA ASP A 87 -33.44 1.87 -8.15
C ASP A 87 -34.61 2.05 -7.18
N MET A 88 -34.41 1.74 -5.89
CA MET A 88 -35.45 1.83 -4.87
C MET A 88 -35.86 3.27 -4.57
N GLN A 89 -35.04 4.27 -4.92
CA GLN A 89 -35.39 5.69 -4.73
C GLN A 89 -36.50 6.17 -5.67
N HIS A 90 -36.74 5.45 -6.76
CA HIS A 90 -37.72 5.83 -7.78
C HIS A 90 -39.09 5.18 -7.61
N ILE A 91 -39.25 4.31 -6.60
CA ILE A 91 -40.49 3.58 -6.33
C ILE A 91 -40.85 3.66 -4.84
N THR A 92 -42.14 3.72 -4.53
CA THR A 92 -42.66 3.68 -3.16
C THR A 92 -43.70 2.58 -3.01
N TYR A 93 -43.66 1.85 -1.89
CA TYR A 93 -44.59 0.78 -1.60
C TYR A 93 -45.87 1.27 -0.93
N SER A 94 -47.01 0.73 -1.35
CA SER A 94 -48.34 0.93 -0.77
C SER A 94 -48.80 -0.35 -0.08
N SER A 95 -48.78 -0.36 1.25
CA SER A 95 -49.21 -1.52 2.06
C SER A 95 -50.71 -1.78 1.99
N THR A 96 -51.52 -0.82 1.53
CA THR A 96 -52.97 -1.00 1.37
C THR A 96 -53.34 -1.77 0.11
N SER A 97 -52.53 -1.67 -0.94
CA SER A 97 -52.78 -2.31 -2.23
C SER A 97 -51.78 -3.41 -2.58
N ASP A 98 -50.72 -3.61 -1.77
CA ASP A 98 -49.57 -4.48 -2.08
C ASP A 98 -49.01 -4.18 -3.48
N THR A 99 -48.77 -2.89 -3.72
CA THR A 99 -48.23 -2.38 -4.98
C THR A 99 -47.05 -1.46 -4.73
N TRP A 100 -46.11 -1.44 -5.67
CA TRP A 100 -45.15 -0.34 -5.79
C TRP A 100 -45.65 0.70 -6.78
N GLU A 101 -45.30 1.96 -6.58
CA GLU A 101 -45.67 3.07 -7.45
C GLU A 101 -44.43 3.86 -7.85
N TRP A 102 -44.31 4.20 -9.12
CA TRP A 102 -43.23 5.04 -9.62
C TRP A 102 -43.41 6.48 -9.16
N THR A 103 -42.44 7.02 -8.42
CA THR A 103 -42.54 8.35 -7.81
C THR A 103 -41.86 9.45 -8.62
N SER A 104 -41.00 9.10 -9.58
CA SER A 104 -40.24 10.07 -10.36
C SER A 104 -41.07 10.64 -11.52
N GLY A 105 -41.74 11.77 -11.26
CA GLY A 105 -42.57 12.48 -12.24
C GLY A 105 -41.76 12.98 -13.45
N GLY A 106 -42.36 12.93 -14.65
CA GLY A 106 -41.76 13.47 -15.88
C GLY A 106 -40.63 12.65 -16.51
N VAL A 107 -40.21 11.54 -15.88
CA VAL A 107 -39.18 10.63 -16.39
C VAL A 107 -39.82 9.32 -16.87
N THR A 108 -39.24 8.73 -17.93
CA THR A 108 -39.60 7.38 -18.38
C THR A 108 -39.08 6.36 -17.37
N PRO A 109 -39.92 5.50 -16.79
CA PRO A 109 -39.48 4.55 -15.78
C PRO A 109 -38.38 3.61 -16.30
N THR A 110 -37.30 3.51 -15.51
CA THR A 110 -36.16 2.64 -15.77
C THR A 110 -35.75 1.96 -14.49
N LEU A 111 -35.37 0.68 -14.56
CA LEU A 111 -34.70 -0.05 -13.48
C LEU A 111 -33.46 -0.73 -14.06
N ASP A 112 -32.36 -0.77 -13.33
CA ASP A 112 -31.07 -1.28 -13.80
C ASP A 112 -30.70 -0.77 -15.21
N ASN A 113 -30.97 0.52 -15.43
CA ASN A 113 -30.78 1.23 -16.71
C ASN A 113 -31.55 0.63 -17.91
N SER A 114 -32.60 -0.14 -17.66
CA SER A 114 -33.51 -0.69 -18.68
C SER A 114 -34.84 0.03 -18.63
N THR A 115 -35.29 0.57 -19.77
CA THR A 115 -36.59 1.24 -19.90
C THR A 115 -37.73 0.24 -19.74
N LEU A 116 -38.65 0.52 -18.82
CA LEU A 116 -39.79 -0.36 -18.54
C LEU A 116 -40.90 -0.16 -19.59
N ALA A 117 -41.37 -1.25 -20.18
CA ALA A 117 -42.58 -1.27 -21.00
C ALA A 117 -43.75 -1.92 -20.25
N ASP A 118 -44.97 -1.58 -20.67
CA ASP A 118 -46.19 -2.15 -20.09
C ASP A 118 -46.15 -3.69 -20.11
N GLY A 119 -46.47 -4.31 -18.98
CA GLY A 119 -46.43 -5.77 -18.81
C GLY A 119 -45.06 -6.34 -18.43
N PHE A 120 -44.00 -5.54 -18.34
CA PHE A 120 -42.68 -6.03 -17.91
C PHE A 120 -42.76 -6.64 -16.52
N ARG A 121 -42.19 -7.84 -16.38
CA ARG A 121 -42.00 -8.50 -15.10
C ARG A 121 -40.74 -7.96 -14.44
N VAL A 122 -40.86 -7.56 -13.19
CA VAL A 122 -39.81 -6.89 -12.42
C VAL A 122 -39.59 -7.63 -11.12
N LEU A 123 -38.35 -8.04 -10.87
CA LEU A 123 -37.93 -8.51 -9.55
C LEU A 123 -37.54 -7.29 -8.69
N ILE A 124 -38.39 -6.95 -7.73
CA ILE A 124 -38.07 -5.96 -6.70
C ILE A 124 -37.49 -6.74 -5.52
N LYS A 125 -36.19 -6.59 -5.30
CA LYS A 125 -35.44 -7.40 -4.31
C LYS A 125 -34.66 -6.58 -3.28
N ASP A 126 -34.57 -5.27 -3.46
CA ASP A 126 -33.71 -4.39 -2.67
C ASP A 126 -34.50 -3.47 -1.70
N SER A 127 -35.77 -3.78 -1.41
CA SER A 127 -36.53 -3.03 -0.41
C SER A 127 -35.90 -3.15 0.97
N THR A 128 -35.82 -2.04 1.71
CA THR A 128 -35.39 -2.00 3.11
C THR A 128 -36.21 -2.96 3.99
N ASP A 129 -37.50 -3.09 3.69
CA ASP A 129 -38.37 -4.10 4.30
C ASP A 129 -38.57 -5.24 3.30
N THR A 130 -37.92 -6.37 3.58
CA THR A 130 -37.86 -7.51 2.64
C THR A 130 -39.19 -8.23 2.49
N ARG A 131 -40.19 -7.94 3.34
CA ARG A 131 -41.56 -8.43 3.16
C ARG A 131 -42.20 -7.94 1.85
N TYR A 132 -41.79 -6.76 1.40
CA TYR A 132 -42.33 -6.10 0.22
C TYR A 132 -41.57 -6.41 -1.07
N ASN A 133 -40.49 -7.18 -0.98
CA ASN A 133 -39.81 -7.74 -2.14
C ASN A 133 -40.69 -8.77 -2.84
N GLY A 134 -40.36 -9.09 -4.09
CA GLY A 134 -40.99 -10.16 -4.87
C GLY A 134 -41.01 -9.86 -6.37
N ILE A 135 -41.82 -10.63 -7.10
CA ILE A 135 -41.99 -10.46 -8.54
C ILE A 135 -43.27 -9.66 -8.80
N PHE A 136 -43.14 -8.59 -9.57
CA PHE A 136 -44.23 -7.71 -9.92
C PHE A 136 -44.34 -7.56 -11.44
N VAL A 137 -45.49 -7.09 -11.92
CA VAL A 137 -45.74 -6.70 -13.30
C VAL A 137 -45.91 -5.18 -13.33
N TYR A 138 -45.12 -4.52 -14.15
CA TYR A 138 -45.18 -3.07 -14.37
C TYR A 138 -46.37 -2.71 -15.26
N ASN A 139 -47.16 -1.75 -14.82
CA ASN A 139 -48.24 -1.14 -15.58
C ASN A 139 -47.90 0.32 -15.87
N SER A 140 -47.81 0.67 -17.15
CA SER A 140 -47.45 2.01 -17.64
C SER A 140 -48.46 3.11 -17.26
N THR A 141 -49.71 2.74 -16.97
CA THR A 141 -50.77 3.65 -16.50
C THR A 141 -51.53 2.97 -15.34
N PRO A 142 -51.20 3.27 -14.08
CA PRO A 142 -50.71 4.57 -13.59
C PRO A 142 -49.20 4.69 -13.34
N LYS A 143 -48.35 3.82 -13.90
CA LYS A 143 -46.93 3.62 -13.50
C LYS A 143 -46.81 2.93 -12.14
N SER A 144 -47.50 1.81 -11.99
CA SER A 144 -47.47 0.98 -10.78
C SER A 144 -46.94 -0.42 -11.07
N PHE A 145 -46.63 -1.16 -10.01
CA PHE A 145 -46.19 -2.54 -10.05
C PHE A 145 -47.11 -3.36 -9.17
N THR A 146 -47.77 -4.36 -9.75
CA THR A 146 -48.67 -5.29 -9.05
C THR A 146 -48.03 -6.66 -8.97
N ARG A 147 -48.24 -7.43 -7.89
CA ARG A 147 -47.72 -8.80 -7.77
C ARG A 147 -48.00 -9.61 -9.04
N ALA A 148 -47.01 -10.38 -9.48
CA ALA A 148 -47.22 -11.32 -10.56
C ALA A 148 -48.10 -12.49 -10.08
N SER A 149 -49.05 -12.94 -10.91
CA SER A 149 -50.04 -13.97 -10.52
C SER A 149 -49.45 -15.34 -10.19
N ASP A 150 -48.22 -15.60 -10.64
CA ASP A 150 -47.47 -16.81 -10.32
C ASP A 150 -46.64 -16.68 -9.03
N ALA A 151 -46.56 -15.49 -8.42
CA ALA A 151 -45.77 -15.19 -7.22
C ALA A 151 -46.48 -14.19 -6.29
N ASP A 152 -47.79 -14.35 -6.10
CA ASP A 152 -48.66 -13.47 -5.30
C ASP A 152 -49.08 -14.08 -3.94
N GLY A 153 -48.63 -15.29 -3.60
CA GLY A 153 -49.03 -16.01 -2.39
C GLY A 153 -50.40 -16.71 -2.51
N SER A 154 -51.07 -16.65 -3.67
CA SER A 154 -52.33 -17.34 -3.89
C SER A 154 -52.16 -18.87 -3.99
N ALA A 155 -53.28 -19.60 -4.05
CA ALA A 155 -53.27 -21.05 -4.24
C ALA A 155 -52.50 -21.51 -5.50
N THR A 156 -52.45 -20.66 -6.53
CA THR A 156 -51.77 -20.89 -7.80
C THR A 156 -50.42 -20.18 -7.91
N GLY A 157 -50.21 -19.10 -7.14
CA GLY A 157 -49.00 -18.26 -7.14
C GLY A 157 -48.18 -18.40 -5.86
N LYS A 158 -48.04 -19.63 -5.36
CA LYS A 158 -47.34 -19.96 -4.11
C LYS A 158 -45.91 -19.42 -4.08
N VAL A 159 -45.52 -18.84 -2.96
CA VAL A 159 -44.16 -18.37 -2.69
C VAL A 159 -43.62 -19.17 -1.50
N SER A 160 -42.39 -19.67 -1.61
CA SER A 160 -41.71 -20.39 -0.54
C SER A 160 -40.19 -20.31 -0.72
N PRO A 161 -39.37 -20.66 0.29
CA PRO A 161 -37.93 -20.82 0.10
C PRO A 161 -37.64 -21.76 -1.08
N GLY A 162 -36.76 -21.34 -1.98
CA GLY A 162 -36.54 -22.02 -3.27
C GLY A 162 -37.31 -21.41 -4.44
N THR A 163 -38.19 -20.43 -4.23
CA THR A 163 -38.80 -19.64 -5.33
C THR A 163 -37.70 -18.98 -6.14
N PHE A 164 -37.67 -19.26 -7.45
CA PHE A 164 -36.59 -18.89 -8.35
C PHE A 164 -37.12 -18.15 -9.58
N THR A 165 -36.40 -17.13 -10.04
CA THR A 165 -36.63 -16.50 -11.34
C THR A 165 -35.31 -16.12 -11.99
N PHE A 166 -35.32 -15.97 -13.31
CA PHE A 166 -34.19 -15.53 -14.11
C PHE A 166 -34.44 -14.13 -14.65
N VAL A 167 -33.42 -13.27 -14.59
CA VAL A 167 -33.45 -11.87 -15.03
C VAL A 167 -32.86 -11.77 -16.43
N GLU A 168 -33.60 -11.21 -17.39
CA GLU A 168 -33.23 -11.21 -18.81
C GLU A 168 -32.45 -9.96 -19.25
N LEU A 169 -32.87 -8.78 -18.77
CA LEU A 169 -32.32 -7.46 -19.12
C LEU A 169 -31.67 -6.79 -17.89
N GLY A 170 -31.16 -5.58 -18.08
CA GLY A 170 -30.41 -4.84 -17.06
C GLY A 170 -28.94 -4.62 -17.40
N GLN A 171 -28.34 -3.60 -16.82
CA GLN A 171 -26.89 -3.37 -16.91
C GLN A 171 -26.11 -4.30 -15.96
N ASN A 172 -26.60 -4.51 -14.75
CA ASN A 172 -25.88 -5.20 -13.68
C ASN A 172 -26.42 -6.61 -13.42
N TRP A 173 -27.74 -6.81 -13.54
CA TRP A 173 -28.41 -8.07 -13.21
C TRP A 173 -28.90 -8.87 -14.41
N LYS A 174 -28.62 -8.42 -15.63
CA LYS A 174 -28.85 -9.22 -16.84
C LYS A 174 -28.28 -10.64 -16.69
N SER A 175 -29.04 -11.61 -17.16
CA SER A 175 -28.69 -13.02 -17.20
C SER A 175 -28.30 -13.58 -15.82
N SER A 176 -29.02 -13.18 -14.77
CA SER A 176 -28.84 -13.67 -13.40
C SER A 176 -30.08 -14.42 -12.90
N GLY A 177 -29.87 -15.53 -12.22
CA GLY A 177 -30.91 -16.27 -11.50
C GLY A 177 -30.92 -15.89 -10.03
N TRP A 178 -32.10 -15.66 -9.48
CA TRP A 178 -32.31 -15.29 -8.08
C TRP A 178 -33.23 -16.29 -7.40
N VAL A 179 -32.96 -16.57 -6.13
CA VAL A 179 -33.75 -17.49 -5.31
C VAL A 179 -34.09 -16.87 -3.96
N ILE A 180 -35.28 -17.12 -3.44
CA ILE A 180 -35.58 -16.83 -2.03
C ILE A 180 -34.84 -17.84 -1.17
N SER A 181 -33.88 -17.35 -0.37
CA SER A 181 -33.11 -18.19 0.55
C SER A 181 -33.84 -18.38 1.88
N GLY A 182 -33.78 -19.58 2.47
CA GLY A 182 -34.37 -19.86 3.77
C GLY A 182 -34.61 -21.36 4.01
N THR A 183 -35.05 -21.73 5.21
CA THR A 183 -35.46 -23.10 5.56
C THR A 183 -36.88 -23.13 6.08
N GLY A 184 -37.74 -23.94 5.46
CA GLY A 184 -39.04 -24.33 6.00
C GLY A 184 -40.21 -23.38 5.69
N ASN A 185 -41.36 -24.01 5.42
CA ASN A 185 -42.72 -23.48 5.21
C ASN A 185 -42.96 -22.54 4.01
N GLU A 186 -44.24 -22.41 3.66
CA GLU A 186 -44.75 -21.45 2.69
C GLU A 186 -44.58 -20.01 3.22
N ILE A 187 -44.33 -19.04 2.32
CA ILE A 187 -44.23 -17.62 2.64
C ILE A 187 -45.61 -16.99 2.48
N ASP A 188 -46.15 -16.42 3.56
CA ASP A 188 -47.39 -15.65 3.51
C ASP A 188 -47.10 -14.23 2.97
N VAL A 189 -47.52 -13.95 1.73
CA VAL A 189 -47.33 -12.65 1.08
C VAL A 189 -48.47 -11.68 1.49
N PRO A 190 -48.19 -10.42 1.87
CA PRO A 190 -46.89 -9.76 2.04
C PRO A 190 -46.43 -9.68 3.51
N THR A 191 -46.80 -10.63 4.37
CA THR A 191 -46.51 -10.57 5.81
C THR A 191 -45.14 -11.11 6.18
N ASP A 192 -44.67 -12.14 5.46
CA ASP A 192 -43.39 -12.80 5.69
C ASP A 192 -42.27 -12.19 4.83
N GLN A 193 -41.03 -12.31 5.32
CA GLN A 193 -39.84 -11.78 4.65
C GLN A 193 -39.53 -12.57 3.37
N GLN A 194 -39.21 -11.85 2.29
CA GLN A 194 -38.81 -12.40 1.00
C GLN A 194 -37.36 -12.00 0.70
N ASP A 195 -36.43 -12.79 1.24
CA ASP A 195 -34.99 -12.54 1.12
C ASP A 195 -34.44 -13.19 -0.16
N TRP A 196 -34.42 -12.40 -1.23
CA TRP A 196 -33.88 -12.80 -2.53
C TRP A 196 -32.36 -12.76 -2.52
N THR A 197 -31.76 -13.86 -2.96
CA THR A 197 -30.31 -14.04 -3.06
C THR A 197 -29.91 -14.46 -4.46
N LEU A 198 -28.72 -14.04 -4.88
CA LEU A 198 -28.18 -14.43 -6.17
C LEU A 198 -27.90 -15.94 -6.17
N PHE A 199 -28.59 -16.68 -7.04
CA PHE A 199 -28.44 -18.13 -7.21
C PHE A 199 -27.43 -18.46 -8.30
N SER A 200 -27.49 -17.73 -9.41
CA SER A 200 -26.61 -17.92 -10.57
C SER A 200 -26.44 -16.61 -11.34
N LYS A 201 -25.34 -16.46 -12.07
CA LYS A 201 -25.15 -15.36 -13.01
C LYS A 201 -24.33 -15.87 -14.18
N HIS A 202 -24.81 -15.59 -15.40
CA HIS A 202 -24.08 -15.94 -16.62
C HIS A 202 -22.81 -15.10 -16.76
N GLU A 203 -22.85 -13.83 -16.38
CA GLU A 203 -21.64 -13.02 -16.37
C GLU A 203 -20.83 -13.37 -15.12
N GLY A 204 -19.66 -13.98 -15.34
CA GLY A 204 -18.71 -14.39 -14.30
C GLY A 204 -18.19 -13.25 -13.42
N VAL A 205 -17.09 -13.49 -12.72
CA VAL A 205 -16.55 -12.48 -11.81
C VAL A 205 -15.85 -11.39 -12.61
N ARG A 206 -16.51 -10.24 -12.80
CA ARG A 206 -15.91 -9.08 -13.45
C ARG A 206 -14.77 -8.53 -12.59
N VAL A 207 -13.55 -8.62 -13.10
CA VAL A 207 -12.35 -8.03 -12.50
C VAL A 207 -12.16 -6.59 -12.98
N GLY A 208 -11.74 -5.71 -12.07
CA GLY A 208 -11.35 -4.34 -12.40
C GLY A 208 -9.89 -4.22 -12.84
N ASN A 209 -9.42 -2.98 -13.02
CA ASN A 209 -8.02 -2.71 -13.35
C ASN A 209 -7.05 -3.34 -12.33
N GLY A 210 -5.97 -3.96 -12.81
CA GLY A 210 -4.97 -4.64 -11.98
C GLY A 210 -5.29 -6.12 -11.67
N LEU A 211 -6.46 -6.60 -12.07
CA LEU A 211 -6.85 -8.01 -12.00
C LEU A 211 -7.20 -8.50 -13.40
N VAL A 212 -7.03 -9.80 -13.65
CA VAL A 212 -7.40 -10.48 -14.89
C VAL A 212 -8.12 -11.79 -14.56
N GLU A 213 -9.22 -12.05 -15.25
CA GLU A 213 -9.92 -13.33 -15.20
C GLU A 213 -9.59 -14.09 -16.49
N SER A 214 -9.11 -15.32 -16.37
CA SER A 214 -8.86 -16.20 -17.52
C SER A 214 -9.13 -17.64 -17.13
N ASN A 215 -10.01 -18.32 -17.88
CA ASN A 215 -10.41 -19.71 -17.64
C ASN A 215 -10.83 -19.97 -16.17
N ASP A 216 -11.73 -19.12 -15.65
CA ASP A 216 -12.24 -19.17 -14.27
C ASP A 216 -11.18 -18.95 -13.17
N VAL A 217 -9.99 -18.46 -13.53
CA VAL A 217 -8.94 -18.07 -12.58
C VAL A 217 -8.82 -16.55 -12.55
N ILE A 218 -9.03 -15.97 -11.37
CA ILE A 218 -8.73 -14.57 -11.09
C ILE A 218 -7.26 -14.46 -10.68
N SER A 219 -6.50 -13.64 -11.39
CA SER A 219 -5.09 -13.38 -11.13
C SER A 219 -4.83 -11.89 -11.01
N VAL A 220 -3.79 -11.51 -10.27
CA VAL A 220 -3.27 -10.13 -10.30
C VAL A 220 -2.53 -9.92 -11.62
N GLN A 221 -2.92 -8.89 -12.35
CA GLN A 221 -2.21 -8.43 -13.53
C GLN A 221 -1.17 -7.39 -13.10
N GLY A 222 -0.04 -7.88 -12.56
CA GLY A 222 1.11 -7.03 -12.28
C GLY A 222 1.65 -6.40 -13.56
N ASP A 223 2.33 -5.25 -13.45
CA ASP A 223 3.02 -4.61 -14.57
C ASP A 223 4.29 -5.36 -15.00
N ASN A 224 4.65 -6.41 -14.26
CA ASN A 224 5.86 -7.21 -14.43
C ASN A 224 7.15 -6.35 -14.40
N SER A 225 7.09 -5.18 -13.77
CA SER A 225 8.20 -4.23 -13.61
C SER A 225 8.37 -3.85 -12.13
N THR A 226 7.28 -3.51 -11.46
CA THR A 226 7.20 -3.21 -10.03
C THR A 226 6.47 -4.30 -9.26
N ILE A 227 5.37 -4.86 -9.80
CA ILE A 227 4.56 -5.91 -9.18
C ILE A 227 4.49 -7.12 -10.09
N PHE A 228 4.66 -8.30 -9.50
CA PHE A 228 4.52 -9.58 -10.19
C PHE A 228 4.00 -10.66 -9.26
N THR A 229 3.61 -11.78 -9.84
CA THR A 229 3.28 -13.00 -9.10
C THR A 229 4.45 -13.98 -9.17
N ILE A 230 4.77 -14.58 -8.02
CA ILE A 230 5.76 -15.65 -7.93
C ILE A 230 5.22 -16.72 -6.99
N ASN A 231 5.02 -17.92 -7.54
CA ASN A 231 4.25 -18.97 -6.88
C ASN A 231 2.87 -18.39 -6.46
N ASP A 232 2.47 -18.60 -5.20
CA ASP A 232 1.21 -18.14 -4.64
C ASP A 232 1.29 -16.74 -3.97
N GLN A 233 2.32 -15.95 -4.30
CA GLN A 233 2.52 -14.61 -3.71
C GLN A 233 2.43 -13.51 -4.76
N VAL A 234 1.77 -12.40 -4.38
CA VAL A 234 1.93 -11.10 -5.03
C VAL A 234 3.12 -10.41 -4.39
N ALA A 235 4.10 -10.04 -5.19
CA ALA A 235 5.38 -9.54 -4.70
C ALA A 235 5.80 -8.26 -5.43
N VAL A 236 6.67 -7.50 -4.78
CA VAL A 236 7.42 -6.41 -5.40
C VAL A 236 8.57 -7.02 -6.21
N LYS A 237 8.56 -6.79 -7.52
CA LYS A 237 9.55 -7.32 -8.44
C LYS A 237 10.86 -6.57 -8.28
N SER A 238 11.96 -7.28 -8.04
CA SER A 238 13.29 -6.66 -8.02
C SER A 238 13.66 -6.08 -9.39
N GLY A 239 14.40 -4.97 -9.37
CA GLY A 239 15.00 -4.39 -10.58
C GLY A 239 16.08 -5.29 -11.20
N THR A 240 16.53 -4.93 -12.41
CA THR A 240 17.55 -5.68 -13.17
C THR A 240 18.97 -5.46 -12.67
N THR A 241 19.22 -4.36 -11.95
CA THR A 241 20.54 -4.02 -11.41
C THR A 241 20.55 -4.29 -9.91
N THR A 242 21.52 -5.07 -9.45
CA THR A 242 21.71 -5.29 -8.02
C THR A 242 21.97 -3.96 -7.30
N GLY A 243 21.28 -3.76 -6.18
CA GLY A 243 21.41 -2.56 -5.34
C GLY A 243 20.65 -1.34 -5.84
N ASP A 244 19.68 -1.50 -6.73
CA ASP A 244 18.67 -0.47 -6.99
C ASP A 244 17.59 -0.48 -5.90
N VAL A 245 16.98 0.67 -5.67
CA VAL A 245 15.85 0.89 -4.76
C VAL A 245 14.62 1.31 -5.57
N LEU A 246 13.44 1.14 -4.99
CA LEU A 246 12.20 1.59 -5.59
C LEU A 246 11.99 3.06 -5.26
N LEU A 247 12.02 3.91 -6.28
CA LEU A 247 11.86 5.34 -6.20
C LEU A 247 10.41 5.72 -6.47
N ALA A 248 9.79 6.39 -5.50
CA ALA A 248 8.47 6.98 -5.68
C ALA A 248 8.52 8.10 -6.71
N ARG A 249 7.42 8.27 -7.45
CA ARG A 249 7.26 9.34 -8.44
C ARG A 249 6.14 10.30 -8.03
N SER A 250 5.97 11.39 -8.78
CA SER A 250 4.84 12.30 -8.63
C SER A 250 3.50 11.58 -8.87
N SER A 251 2.40 12.24 -8.51
CA SER A 251 1.05 11.65 -8.57
C SER A 251 0.76 10.97 -9.91
N ASN A 252 0.09 9.80 -9.83
CA ASN A 252 -0.35 8.98 -10.96
C ASN A 252 0.75 8.39 -11.84
N GLN A 253 1.95 8.15 -11.30
CA GLN A 253 3.01 7.39 -11.96
C GLN A 253 3.39 6.15 -11.14
N SER A 254 3.69 5.04 -11.83
CA SER A 254 4.30 3.88 -11.18
C SER A 254 5.67 4.25 -10.62
N ALA A 255 6.02 3.59 -9.51
CA ALA A 255 7.38 3.67 -8.97
C ALA A 255 8.39 3.09 -9.96
N GLU A 256 9.65 3.51 -9.86
CA GLU A 256 10.73 3.07 -10.76
C GLU A 256 11.94 2.57 -9.96
N TRP A 257 12.65 1.57 -10.47
CA TRP A 257 13.91 1.13 -9.85
C TRP A 257 15.07 2.04 -10.26
N GLY A 258 15.90 2.43 -9.30
CA GLY A 258 17.12 3.17 -9.58
C GLY A 258 18.01 3.31 -8.35
N LYS A 259 19.14 4.01 -8.47
CA LYS A 259 19.98 4.34 -7.31
C LYS A 259 19.30 5.40 -6.45
N VAL A 260 19.51 5.33 -5.14
CA VAL A 260 19.18 6.44 -4.25
C VAL A 260 19.97 7.65 -4.75
N ASN A 261 19.24 8.67 -5.18
CA ASN A 261 19.89 9.91 -5.50
C ASN A 261 20.31 10.57 -4.18
N LEU A 262 21.61 10.71 -3.95
CA LEU A 262 22.18 11.31 -2.72
C LEU A 262 22.56 12.77 -2.93
N ASP A 263 22.19 13.35 -4.09
CA ASP A 263 22.45 14.73 -4.43
C ASP A 263 21.44 15.69 -3.76
N SER A 264 21.62 16.99 -3.97
CA SER A 264 20.77 18.04 -3.39
C SER A 264 19.34 18.12 -3.96
N SER A 265 18.92 17.19 -4.83
CA SER A 265 17.57 17.16 -5.44
C SER A 265 16.58 16.30 -4.66
N THR A 266 17.11 15.31 -3.94
CA THR A 266 16.42 14.54 -2.90
C THR A 266 16.74 15.09 -1.52
N VAL A 267 17.92 15.69 -1.36
CA VAL A 267 18.39 16.23 -0.09
C VAL A 267 18.10 17.73 -0.05
N THR A 268 17.14 18.15 0.78
CA THR A 268 16.90 19.58 1.04
C THR A 268 17.98 20.14 1.98
N GLY A 269 18.76 21.12 1.50
CA GLY A 269 19.89 21.75 2.22
C GLY A 269 21.21 21.62 1.47
N ASN A 270 22.36 21.71 2.16
CA ASN A 270 23.67 21.53 1.53
C ASN A 270 24.04 20.05 1.39
N LEU A 271 24.55 19.68 0.22
CA LEU A 271 25.11 18.36 -0.02
C LEU A 271 26.36 18.17 0.85
N GLY A 272 26.31 17.19 1.75
CA GLY A 272 27.41 16.88 2.65
C GLY A 272 28.62 16.34 1.90
N ARG A 273 29.83 16.60 2.43
CA ARG A 273 31.12 16.04 1.95
C ARG A 273 31.11 14.55 1.75
N ALA A 274 30.34 13.88 2.58
CA ALA A 274 30.14 12.45 2.54
C ALA A 274 29.45 11.95 1.27
N SER A 275 28.53 12.72 0.67
CA SER A 275 27.93 12.43 -0.65
C SER A 275 28.75 13.06 -1.78
N GLY A 276 30.01 13.40 -1.51
CA GLY A 276 30.92 14.15 -2.38
C GLY A 276 30.81 15.67 -2.29
N GLY A 277 29.99 16.22 -1.39
CA GLY A 277 29.72 17.67 -1.29
C GLY A 277 30.71 18.46 -0.41
N LEU A 278 30.27 19.59 0.15
CA LEU A 278 31.09 20.45 1.03
C LEU A 278 30.44 20.73 2.39
N GLY A 279 29.19 20.30 2.56
CA GLY A 279 28.45 20.38 3.82
C GLY A 279 28.03 21.78 4.24
N ASN A 280 28.46 22.81 3.52
CA ASN A 280 28.13 24.20 3.78
C ASN A 280 27.82 24.93 2.49
N ASP A 281 27.05 26.00 2.63
CA ASP A 281 27.02 27.05 1.65
C ASP A 281 28.30 27.89 1.77
N ILE A 282 29.22 27.69 0.83
CA ILE A 282 30.49 28.41 0.76
C ILE A 282 30.43 29.62 -0.18
N SER A 283 29.23 30.09 -0.56
CA SER A 283 29.05 31.20 -1.51
C SER A 283 29.58 32.55 -1.02
N SER A 284 29.76 32.72 0.29
CA SER A 284 30.24 33.95 0.92
C SER A 284 31.75 34.00 1.18
N VAL A 285 32.51 33.01 0.67
CA VAL A 285 33.96 32.92 0.87
C VAL A 285 34.73 33.93 -0.01
N ALA A 286 35.66 34.72 0.57
CA ALA A 286 36.37 35.82 -0.09
C ALA A 286 37.50 35.39 -1.07
N GLN A 287 37.90 36.26 -2.00
CA GLN A 287 39.01 35.99 -2.94
C GLN A 287 40.36 35.83 -2.21
N GLY A 288 41.13 34.84 -2.64
CA GLY A 288 42.42 34.50 -2.02
C GLY A 288 42.28 33.70 -0.72
N SER A 289 41.05 33.30 -0.38
CA SER A 289 40.81 32.45 0.79
C SER A 289 41.16 30.98 0.52
N ILE A 290 41.53 30.26 1.57
CA ILE A 290 41.76 28.82 1.54
C ILE A 290 40.57 28.13 2.19
N LEU A 291 39.96 27.18 1.46
CA LEU A 291 38.97 26.31 2.05
C LEU A 291 39.66 25.31 2.97
N VAL A 292 39.24 25.32 4.22
CA VAL A 292 39.80 24.46 5.24
C VAL A 292 38.69 23.61 5.80
N SER A 293 39.04 22.36 6.09
CA SER A 293 38.21 21.50 6.92
C SER A 293 38.32 21.98 8.36
N GLY A 294 37.23 22.54 8.90
CA GLY A 294 37.13 23.01 10.28
C GLY A 294 36.54 24.42 10.40
N PRO A 295 36.00 24.83 11.55
CA PRO A 295 35.35 26.13 11.73
C PRO A 295 36.34 27.32 11.79
N ALA A 296 35.85 28.51 11.45
CA ALA A 296 36.64 29.74 11.30
C ALA A 296 37.23 30.33 12.62
N THR A 297 37.08 29.68 13.77
CA THR A 297 37.62 30.14 15.05
C THR A 297 38.04 28.96 15.94
N GLY A 298 39.36 28.76 16.03
CA GLY A 298 40.13 27.91 16.97
C GLY A 298 39.40 26.89 17.86
N GLY A 299 39.69 25.61 17.65
CA GLY A 299 39.36 24.52 18.56
C GLY A 299 39.88 23.18 18.03
N ALA A 300 40.51 22.38 18.88
CA ALA A 300 41.03 21.07 18.52
C ALA A 300 39.87 20.12 18.20
N GLY A 301 39.80 19.63 16.95
CA GLY A 301 38.99 18.46 16.61
C GLY A 301 37.59 18.68 16.03
N ASN A 302 37.42 19.53 15.00
CA ASN A 302 36.12 19.68 14.32
C ASN A 302 36.21 19.38 12.81
N ASP A 303 36.14 18.10 12.44
CA ASP A 303 36.00 17.62 11.06
C ASP A 303 34.52 17.69 10.62
N GLY A 304 34.23 18.35 9.51
CA GLY A 304 32.91 18.26 8.88
C GLY A 304 32.40 19.52 8.19
N THR A 305 32.87 20.71 8.58
CA THR A 305 32.50 21.97 7.93
C THR A 305 33.61 22.43 7.00
N THR A 306 33.24 22.80 5.78
CA THR A 306 34.12 23.56 4.90
C THR A 306 33.98 25.03 5.27
N THR A 307 35.04 25.66 5.76
CA THR A 307 35.09 27.12 5.99
C THR A 307 36.25 27.74 5.24
N SER A 308 36.43 29.07 5.35
CA SER A 308 37.46 29.79 4.62
C SER A 308 38.39 30.59 5.53
N LEU A 309 39.69 30.39 5.33
CA LEU A 309 40.72 31.29 5.81
C LEU A 309 40.88 32.44 4.81
N VAL A 310 40.47 33.67 5.17
CA VAL A 310 40.51 34.87 4.32
C VAL A 310 41.95 35.29 3.99
N LEU A 311 42.17 35.85 2.80
CA LEU A 311 43.49 36.31 2.32
C LEU A 311 44.18 37.21 3.35
N GLY A 312 45.42 36.84 3.66
CA GLY A 312 46.28 37.62 4.54
C GLY A 312 46.81 38.91 3.93
N SER A 313 47.49 39.68 4.75
CA SER A 313 48.23 40.89 4.36
C SER A 313 49.53 40.53 3.63
N ALA A 314 50.15 41.54 3.00
CA ALA A 314 51.44 41.36 2.34
C ALA A 314 52.50 40.82 3.32
N ASN A 315 53.27 39.83 2.85
CA ASN A 315 54.36 39.15 3.56
C ASN A 315 53.95 38.20 4.70
N GLU A 316 52.66 37.84 4.80
CA GLU A 316 52.22 36.76 5.69
C GLU A 316 52.32 35.39 5.03
N VAL A 317 52.55 34.36 5.84
CA VAL A 317 52.56 32.95 5.42
C VAL A 317 51.42 32.19 6.08
N VAL A 318 50.99 31.10 5.45
CA VAL A 318 50.09 30.15 6.11
C VAL A 318 50.88 29.36 7.12
N ARG A 319 50.45 29.39 8.37
CA ARG A 319 51.05 28.65 9.47
C ARG A 319 49.96 27.99 10.28
N THR A 320 50.36 27.04 11.11
CA THR A 320 49.45 26.54 12.15
C THR A 320 49.13 27.69 13.10
N ASN A 321 47.85 27.84 13.45
CA ASN A 321 47.46 28.82 14.45
C ASN A 321 48.14 28.53 15.80
N SER A 322 48.18 29.54 16.68
CA SER A 322 48.83 29.43 18.00
C SER A 322 48.24 28.34 18.90
N LEU A 323 47.05 27.85 18.56
CA LEU A 323 46.39 26.75 19.24
C LEU A 323 46.79 25.36 18.68
N GLY A 324 47.42 25.29 17.51
CA GLY A 324 47.79 24.04 16.82
C GLY A 324 46.61 23.28 16.21
N THR A 325 45.49 23.96 15.98
CA THR A 325 44.18 23.33 15.67
C THR A 325 43.64 23.66 14.29
N GLY A 326 44.32 24.54 13.58
CA GLY A 326 43.94 24.99 12.25
C GLY A 326 45.05 25.81 11.65
N VAL A 327 44.74 26.43 10.51
CA VAL A 327 45.69 27.29 9.79
C VAL A 327 45.25 28.75 9.88
N GLU A 328 46.23 29.64 9.92
CA GLU A 328 46.05 31.09 9.89
C GLU A 328 47.12 31.75 9.02
N TYR A 329 46.92 33.02 8.69
CA TYR A 329 47.99 33.86 8.17
C TYR A 329 48.74 34.55 9.31
N GLY A 330 50.06 34.64 9.16
CA GLY A 330 50.87 35.51 10.00
C GLY A 330 52.32 35.59 9.56
N ILE A 331 53.07 36.48 10.20
CA ILE A 331 54.49 36.68 9.89
C ILE A 331 55.29 35.46 10.35
N LEU A 332 56.26 35.04 9.53
CA LEU A 332 57.23 34.02 9.93
C LEU A 332 58.24 34.64 10.92
N ASP A 333 58.09 34.36 12.21
CA ASP A 333 59.12 34.70 13.20
C ASP A 333 60.20 33.62 13.17
N VAL A 334 61.39 33.98 12.69
CA VAL A 334 62.53 33.06 12.56
C VAL A 334 63.06 32.63 13.93
N ASN A 335 62.85 33.41 14.99
CA ASN A 335 63.26 33.03 16.35
C ASN A 335 62.44 31.86 16.89
N ASP A 336 61.13 31.87 16.62
CA ASP A 336 60.20 30.81 17.06
C ASP A 336 60.12 29.65 16.06
N SER A 337 60.44 29.90 14.79
CA SER A 337 60.34 28.91 13.71
C SER A 337 61.63 28.14 13.45
N THR A 338 62.65 28.33 14.30
CA THR A 338 63.91 27.58 14.26
C THR A 338 64.16 26.90 15.59
N THR A 339 64.79 25.72 15.57
CA THR A 339 65.25 25.05 16.79
C THR A 339 66.78 25.11 16.85
N GLY A 340 67.33 25.50 18.00
CA GLY A 340 68.77 25.64 18.21
C GLY A 340 69.35 26.93 17.63
N THR A 341 70.57 26.88 17.12
CA THR A 341 71.28 28.05 16.59
C THR A 341 71.15 28.14 15.08
N ILE A 342 71.06 29.36 14.55
CA ILE A 342 71.18 29.58 13.11
C ILE A 342 72.67 29.54 12.77
N GLY A 343 73.07 28.58 11.94
CA GLY A 343 74.46 28.45 11.48
C GLY A 343 74.90 29.60 10.56
N ILE A 344 76.21 29.84 10.48
CA ILE A 344 76.78 31.01 9.78
C ILE A 344 76.46 31.07 8.28
N ALA A 345 76.21 29.92 7.65
CA ALA A 345 75.78 29.86 6.24
C ALA A 345 74.41 30.52 6.00
N ARG A 346 73.64 30.74 7.08
CA ARG A 346 72.31 31.38 7.07
C ARG A 346 72.31 32.70 7.86
N GLY A 347 73.49 33.30 8.06
CA GLY A 347 73.65 34.62 8.70
C GLY A 347 73.59 34.64 10.23
N GLY A 348 73.43 33.48 10.89
CA GLY A 348 73.51 33.39 12.35
C GLY A 348 74.94 33.15 12.86
N THR A 349 75.14 33.01 14.17
CA THR A 349 76.47 32.78 14.76
C THR A 349 76.79 31.31 15.01
N GLY A 350 75.80 30.42 14.97
CA GLY A 350 75.94 29.02 15.37
C GLY A 350 76.14 28.79 16.88
N LEU A 351 76.22 29.85 17.69
CA LEU A 351 76.49 29.79 19.13
C LEU A 351 75.23 30.00 19.97
N THR A 352 75.15 29.32 21.12
CA THR A 352 74.01 29.39 22.06
C THR A 352 74.14 30.50 23.11
N SER A 353 75.36 30.99 23.35
CA SER A 353 75.64 32.07 24.30
C SER A 353 77.02 32.69 24.06
N PHE A 354 77.17 33.96 24.43
CA PHE A 354 78.42 34.70 24.61
C PHE A 354 78.17 35.78 25.68
N VAL A 355 79.18 36.14 26.46
CA VAL A 355 79.04 37.11 27.56
C VAL A 355 79.62 38.47 27.21
N THR A 356 79.27 39.51 27.99
CA THR A 356 79.78 40.86 27.80
C THR A 356 81.31 40.87 27.86
N GLY A 357 81.93 41.35 26.79
CA GLY A 357 83.39 41.43 26.66
C GLY A 357 84.01 40.27 25.86
N ASP A 358 83.24 39.25 25.49
CA ASP A 358 83.74 38.19 24.62
C ASP A 358 84.09 38.71 23.22
N ILE A 359 85.13 38.13 22.63
CA ILE A 359 85.52 38.36 21.24
C ILE A 359 85.04 37.18 20.39
N MET A 360 84.25 37.46 19.35
CA MET A 360 83.81 36.45 18.39
C MET A 360 84.89 36.21 17.33
N MET A 361 85.32 34.96 17.16
CA MET A 361 86.43 34.60 16.27
C MET A 361 86.04 33.44 15.35
N GLY A 362 86.52 33.45 14.11
CA GLY A 362 86.36 32.30 13.21
C GLY A 362 87.32 31.16 13.56
N THR A 363 86.86 29.92 13.44
CA THR A 363 87.67 28.71 13.74
C THR A 363 88.38 28.12 12.52
N GLY A 364 88.29 28.78 11.36
CA GLY A 364 88.88 28.33 10.09
C GLY A 364 88.09 27.24 9.34
N GLY A 365 87.12 26.58 9.99
CA GLY A 365 86.28 25.53 9.41
C GLY A 365 84.84 25.94 9.07
N GLY A 366 84.52 27.24 9.03
CA GLY A 366 83.16 27.73 8.82
C GLY A 366 82.29 27.73 10.08
N ALA A 367 82.89 27.99 11.25
CA ALA A 367 82.18 28.24 12.51
C ALA A 367 82.77 29.46 13.22
N LEU A 368 81.98 30.06 14.11
CA LEU A 368 82.45 31.07 15.08
C LEU A 368 82.64 30.41 16.46
N GLN A 369 83.59 30.90 17.24
CA GLN A 369 83.76 30.62 18.66
C GLN A 369 83.82 31.93 19.44
N SER A 370 83.37 31.96 20.69
CA SER A 370 83.64 33.07 21.60
C SER A 370 84.95 32.85 22.35
N LEU A 371 85.79 33.88 22.40
CA LEU A 371 86.94 33.97 23.30
C LEU A 371 86.53 34.86 24.47
N ALA A 372 86.54 34.30 25.67
CA ALA A 372 86.19 35.03 26.88
C ALA A 372 87.09 36.24 27.10
N VAL A 373 86.56 37.31 27.71
CA VAL A 373 87.38 38.47 28.09
C VAL A 373 88.57 38.05 28.94
N GLY A 374 89.77 38.51 28.55
CA GLY A 374 90.99 38.27 29.31
C GLY A 374 90.96 38.94 30.68
N THR A 375 91.84 38.49 31.58
CA THR A 375 92.01 39.11 32.91
C THR A 375 92.97 40.30 32.86
N THR A 376 93.00 41.09 33.94
CA THR A 376 93.94 42.22 34.08
C THR A 376 95.37 41.82 33.77
N ASN A 377 96.09 42.68 33.05
CA ASN A 377 97.47 42.48 32.57
C ASN A 377 97.67 41.44 31.46
N GLN A 378 96.59 40.92 30.88
CA GLN A 378 96.65 40.16 29.65
C GLN A 378 96.56 41.06 28.43
N VAL A 379 97.28 40.71 27.38
CA VAL A 379 97.18 41.32 26.05
C VAL A 379 96.75 40.26 25.04
N LEU A 380 96.05 40.67 24.00
CA LEU A 380 95.66 39.78 22.92
C LEU A 380 96.88 39.51 22.02
N ALA A 381 97.25 38.24 21.86
CA ALA A 381 98.32 37.80 20.97
C ALA A 381 97.82 36.67 20.06
N ILE A 382 98.56 36.40 18.98
CA ILE A 382 98.27 35.25 18.11
C ILE A 382 99.03 34.04 18.64
N SER A 383 98.30 32.96 18.91
CA SER A 383 98.89 31.68 19.33
C SER A 383 99.72 31.05 18.20
N ALA A 384 100.56 30.08 18.53
CA ALA A 384 101.32 29.32 17.52
C ALA A 384 100.43 28.61 16.48
N GLY A 385 99.14 28.41 16.79
CA GLY A 385 98.13 27.88 15.86
C GLY A 385 97.42 28.92 14.99
N GLY A 386 97.82 30.21 15.03
CA GLY A 386 97.26 31.26 14.16
C GLY A 386 95.93 31.85 14.61
N VAL A 387 95.48 31.55 15.84
CA VAL A 387 94.20 32.01 16.41
C VAL A 387 94.46 33.02 17.53
N PRO A 388 93.67 34.10 17.68
CA PRO A 388 93.85 35.04 18.79
C PRO A 388 93.59 34.38 20.16
N ASN A 389 94.43 34.71 21.14
CA ASN A 389 94.34 34.24 22.53
C ASN A 389 94.93 35.29 23.49
N TYR A 390 94.47 35.30 24.74
CA TYR A 390 95.04 36.17 25.78
C TYR A 390 96.31 35.57 26.37
N VAL A 391 97.36 36.38 26.46
CA VAL A 391 98.64 36.02 27.09
C VAL A 391 99.04 37.10 28.09
N ASP A 392 99.72 36.72 29.16
CA ASP A 392 100.24 37.69 30.12
C ASP A 392 101.29 38.58 29.45
N ALA A 393 101.15 39.90 29.61
CA ALA A 393 102.02 40.88 28.97
C ALA A 393 103.51 40.69 29.32
N THR A 394 103.82 40.02 30.44
CA THR A 394 105.18 39.73 30.92
C THR A 394 105.86 38.56 30.21
N THR A 395 105.11 37.78 29.42
CA THR A 395 105.61 36.56 28.74
C THR A 395 106.03 36.78 27.28
N LEU A 396 105.84 38.00 26.75
CA LEU A 396 106.12 38.34 25.36
C LEU A 396 107.59 38.79 25.14
N PRO A 397 108.25 38.40 24.03
CA PRO A 397 109.63 38.80 23.74
C PRO A 397 109.78 40.33 23.63
N GLY A 398 110.83 40.87 24.26
CA GLY A 398 111.05 42.29 24.56
C GLY A 398 111.24 43.28 23.40
N ASN A 399 110.89 42.93 22.16
CA ASN A 399 110.96 43.82 20.98
C ASN A 399 109.60 44.07 20.31
N THR A 400 108.51 43.98 21.06
CA THR A 400 107.17 44.26 20.53
C THR A 400 106.71 45.63 21.04
N HIS A 401 106.54 46.60 20.15
CA HIS A 401 106.11 47.97 20.50
C HIS A 401 104.69 47.96 21.06
N TYR A 402 104.53 48.34 22.32
CA TYR A 402 103.23 48.65 22.90
C TYR A 402 102.88 50.11 22.58
N ILE A 403 101.71 50.35 21.97
CA ILE A 403 101.13 51.69 22.02
C ILE A 403 100.53 51.85 23.42
N LYS A 404 101.31 52.41 24.35
CA LYS A 404 100.72 53.12 25.49
C LYS A 404 99.99 54.33 24.90
N GLN A 405 98.67 54.28 24.78
CA GLN A 405 97.94 55.52 24.68
C GLN A 405 97.96 56.16 26.07
N ALA A 406 98.72 57.24 26.18
CA ALA A 406 98.69 58.09 27.35
C ALA A 406 97.45 58.99 27.27
N ILE A 407 96.65 58.90 28.33
CA ILE A 407 95.55 59.77 28.77
C ILE A 407 94.23 59.57 28.03
#